data_AF-A0A094JYD9-F1
#
_entry.id   AF-A0A094JYD9-F1
#
_cell.length_a   1.000
_cell.length_b   1.000
_cell.length_c   1.000
_cell.angle_alpha   90.00
_cell.angle_beta   90.00
_cell.angle_gamma   90.00
#
_symmetry.space_group_name_H-M   'P 1'
#
loop_
_entity.id
_entity.type
_entity.pdbx_description
1 polymer ?
#
loop_
_entity_poly.entity_id
_entity_poly.type
_entity_poly.pdbx_seq_one_letter_code
_entity_poly.pdbx_strand_id
1 'polypeptide(L)'
;SKVDVWYQELFHDIAAKFDAAEIQDYWDNIQPYRFIMTFKVEGFSAPRLEERLTDLMQQNIFKPHTVIIDGFKFDEAGRGQLVQLKELARKYSMRIWFTVHTHRHEPPQENGLPLSFLHVADLFDVIVQLAAKGDEVYIKSLKGRSIEARQNDLVLDPATMLIKDAK
;
A
#
# COMPACT_ATOMS: atom_id res chain seq x y z
N SER A 1 -12.43 -13.87 1.01
CA SER A 1 -12.87 -12.67 0.23
C SER A 1 -11.99 -12.54 -1.01
N LYS A 2 -12.29 -11.65 -1.99
CA LYS A 2 -11.41 -11.45 -3.16
C LYS A 2 -9.98 -11.05 -2.73
N VAL A 3 -9.87 -10.20 -1.71
CA VAL A 3 -8.58 -9.80 -1.11
C VAL A 3 -7.84 -11.00 -0.55
N ASP A 4 -8.54 -11.89 0.15
CA ASP A 4 -7.92 -13.07 0.75
C ASP A 4 -7.34 -14.04 -0.29
N VAL A 5 -8.08 -14.29 -1.37
CA VAL A 5 -7.62 -15.11 -2.51
C VAL A 5 -6.38 -14.49 -3.16
N TRP A 6 -6.37 -13.17 -3.35
CA TRP A 6 -5.21 -12.49 -3.92
C TRP A 6 -3.94 -12.64 -3.07
N TYR A 7 -4.06 -12.56 -1.73
CA TYR A 7 -2.93 -12.81 -0.84
C TYR A 7 -2.45 -14.27 -0.87
N GLN A 8 -3.37 -15.23 -1.04
CA GLN A 8 -3.01 -16.62 -1.24
C GLN A 8 -2.20 -16.78 -2.52
N GLU A 9 -2.68 -16.26 -3.65
CA GLU A 9 -1.98 -16.32 -4.94
C GLU A 9 -0.58 -15.67 -4.85
N LEU A 10 -0.51 -14.45 -4.31
CA LEU A 10 0.76 -13.74 -4.13
C LEU A 10 1.75 -14.55 -3.26
N PHE A 11 1.27 -15.16 -2.18
CA PHE A 11 2.12 -15.99 -1.34
C PHE A 11 2.62 -17.23 -2.09
N HIS A 12 1.76 -17.91 -2.86
CA HIS A 12 2.18 -19.07 -3.66
C HIS A 12 3.23 -18.68 -4.70
N ASP A 13 3.09 -17.52 -5.36
CA ASP A 13 4.08 -17.03 -6.33
C ASP A 13 5.45 -16.77 -5.67
N ILE A 14 5.46 -16.18 -4.46
CA ILE A 14 6.70 -15.98 -3.67
C ILE A 14 7.28 -17.31 -3.23
N ALA A 15 6.41 -18.22 -2.79
CA ALA A 15 6.78 -19.47 -2.17
C ALA A 15 7.11 -20.58 -3.19
N ALA A 16 6.93 -20.32 -4.50
CA ALA A 16 7.17 -21.28 -5.57
C ALA A 16 8.62 -21.83 -5.65
N LYS A 17 9.56 -21.19 -4.94
CA LYS A 17 10.96 -21.62 -4.83
C LYS A 17 11.24 -22.56 -3.64
N PHE A 18 10.25 -22.82 -2.77
CA PHE A 18 10.39 -23.62 -1.53
C PHE A 18 9.70 -24.98 -1.65
N ASP A 19 10.02 -25.90 -0.74
CA ASP A 19 9.38 -27.21 -0.68
C ASP A 19 7.99 -27.14 -0.04
N ALA A 20 7.08 -28.05 -0.45
CA ALA A 20 5.66 -28.00 -0.06
C ALA A 20 5.40 -27.98 1.46
N ALA A 21 6.22 -28.67 2.25
CA ALA A 21 6.11 -28.65 3.71
C ALA A 21 6.46 -27.26 4.29
N GLU A 22 7.51 -26.62 3.77
CA GLU A 22 7.93 -25.29 4.19
C GLU A 22 6.87 -24.24 3.83
N ILE A 23 6.25 -24.37 2.65
CA ILE A 23 5.19 -23.46 2.19
C ILE A 23 4.02 -23.44 3.18
N GLN A 24 3.55 -24.61 3.63
CA GLN A 24 2.43 -24.69 4.57
C GLN A 24 2.79 -24.07 5.93
N ASP A 25 3.99 -24.39 6.45
CA ASP A 25 4.47 -23.83 7.71
C ASP A 25 4.59 -22.30 7.64
N TYR A 26 5.14 -21.76 6.54
CA TYR A 26 5.21 -20.31 6.34
C TYR A 26 3.83 -19.66 6.23
N TRP A 27 2.88 -20.32 5.55
CA TRP A 27 1.52 -19.81 5.40
C TRP A 27 0.81 -19.71 6.74
N ASP A 28 0.91 -20.73 7.58
CA ASP A 28 0.26 -20.77 8.89
C ASP A 28 0.89 -19.76 9.86
N ASN A 29 2.21 -19.57 9.78
CA ASN A 29 2.93 -18.60 10.61
C ASN A 29 2.65 -17.14 10.24
N ILE A 30 2.33 -16.82 8.97
CA ILE A 30 2.05 -15.43 8.56
C ILE A 30 0.61 -15.01 8.85
N GLN A 31 -0.35 -15.94 8.92
CA GLN A 31 -1.78 -15.60 9.11
C GLN A 31 -2.06 -14.69 10.32
N PRO A 32 -1.48 -14.92 11.53
CA PRO A 32 -1.77 -14.09 12.70
C PRO A 32 -1.31 -12.64 12.56
N TYR A 33 -0.37 -12.35 11.65
CA TYR A 33 0.16 -11.02 11.41
C TYR A 33 -0.62 -10.22 10.36
N ARG A 34 -1.73 -10.77 9.86
CA ARG A 34 -2.61 -10.14 8.88
C ARG A 34 -4.03 -10.02 9.43
N PHE A 35 -4.62 -8.84 9.26
CA PHE A 35 -6.03 -8.61 9.56
C PHE A 35 -6.70 -7.87 8.40
N ILE A 36 -7.74 -8.47 7.81
CA ILE A 36 -8.49 -7.86 6.70
C ILE A 36 -9.76 -7.20 7.25
N MET A 37 -9.87 -5.89 7.05
CA MET A 37 -11.11 -5.14 7.29
C MET A 37 -11.75 -4.76 5.96
N THR A 38 -13.08 -4.78 5.91
CA THR A 38 -13.84 -4.27 4.77
C THR A 38 -14.78 -3.19 5.25
N PHE A 39 -14.74 -2.04 4.59
CA PHE A 39 -15.62 -0.91 4.84
C PHE A 39 -16.47 -0.66 3.59
N LYS A 40 -17.74 -0.28 3.79
CA LYS A 40 -18.52 0.34 2.70
C LYS A 40 -17.94 1.73 2.45
N VAL A 41 -17.74 2.10 1.18
CA VAL A 41 -17.11 3.38 0.80
C VAL A 41 -17.81 4.57 1.47
N GLU A 42 -19.15 4.63 1.40
CA GLU A 42 -19.95 5.72 2.00
C GLU A 42 -19.84 5.80 3.53
N GLY A 43 -19.45 4.69 4.17
CA GLY A 43 -19.33 4.60 5.63
C GLY A 43 -17.90 4.68 6.14
N PHE A 44 -16.90 4.84 5.27
CA PHE A 44 -15.51 4.91 5.69
C PHE A 44 -15.17 6.31 6.20
N SER A 45 -14.46 6.39 7.32
CA SER A 45 -13.86 7.61 7.83
C SER A 45 -12.69 7.28 8.75
N ALA A 46 -11.76 8.21 8.94
CA ALA A 46 -10.63 8.05 9.84
C ALA A 46 -11.06 7.76 11.29
N PRO A 47 -12.08 8.44 11.88
CA PRO A 47 -12.57 8.12 13.22
C PRO A 47 -13.13 6.69 13.32
N ARG A 48 -13.84 6.23 12.29
CA ARG A 48 -14.38 4.86 12.28
C ARG A 48 -13.27 3.82 12.15
N LEU A 49 -12.24 4.09 11.36
CA LEU A 49 -11.06 3.21 11.31
C LEU A 49 -10.36 3.17 12.67
N GLU A 50 -10.17 4.32 13.30
CA GLU A 50 -9.54 4.44 14.62
C GLU A 50 -10.30 3.68 15.71
N GLU A 51 -11.62 3.80 15.75
CA GLU A 51 -12.49 3.04 16.67
C GLU A 51 -12.24 1.54 16.53
N ARG A 52 -12.33 1.02 15.30
CA ARG A 52 -12.14 -0.42 15.02
C ARG A 52 -10.73 -0.90 15.34
N LEU A 53 -9.71 -0.10 15.04
CA LEU A 53 -8.32 -0.41 15.41
C LEU A 53 -8.15 -0.44 16.92
N THR A 54 -8.73 0.53 17.63
CA THR A 54 -8.61 0.65 19.07
C THR A 54 -9.28 -0.52 19.78
N ASP A 55 -10.46 -0.94 19.34
CA ASP A 55 -11.15 -2.13 19.87
C ASP A 55 -10.25 -3.38 19.79
N LEU A 56 -9.63 -3.61 18.63
CA LEU A 56 -8.74 -4.76 18.42
C LEU A 56 -7.48 -4.69 19.28
N MET A 57 -6.89 -3.50 19.42
CA MET A 57 -5.71 -3.31 20.24
C MET A 57 -6.01 -3.46 21.74
N GLN A 58 -7.14 -2.94 22.21
CA GLN A 58 -7.57 -3.05 23.61
C GLN A 58 -7.89 -4.49 24.01
N GLN A 59 -8.47 -5.26 23.08
CA GLN A 59 -8.73 -6.68 23.27
C GLN A 59 -7.47 -7.55 23.05
N ASN A 60 -6.33 -6.94 22.76
CA ASN A 60 -5.06 -7.61 22.44
C ASN A 60 -5.18 -8.63 21.29
N ILE A 61 -6.07 -8.35 20.34
CA ILE A 61 -6.33 -9.21 19.17
C ILE A 61 -5.34 -8.89 18.05
N PHE A 62 -5.13 -7.61 17.76
CA PHE A 62 -4.26 -7.19 16.66
C PHE A 62 -3.70 -5.79 16.88
N LYS A 63 -2.40 -5.62 16.64
CA LYS A 63 -1.71 -4.32 16.68
C LYS A 63 -0.99 -4.08 15.35
N PRO A 64 -1.50 -3.20 14.48
CA PRO A 64 -0.92 -3.00 13.17
C PRO A 64 0.41 -2.24 13.26
N HIS A 65 1.43 -2.75 12.59
CA HIS A 65 2.61 -1.97 12.24
C HIS A 65 2.41 -1.22 10.89
N THR A 66 1.58 -1.79 9.99
CA THR A 66 1.29 -1.22 8.68
C THR A 66 -0.18 -1.45 8.33
N VAL A 67 -0.80 -0.43 7.76
CA VAL A 67 -2.17 -0.43 7.26
C VAL A 67 -2.12 -0.09 5.78
N ILE A 68 -2.77 -0.90 4.95
CA ILE A 68 -2.93 -0.64 3.51
C ILE A 68 -4.41 -0.35 3.27
N ILE A 69 -4.70 0.82 2.71
CA ILE A 69 -6.05 1.27 2.38
C ILE A 69 -6.19 1.30 0.86
N ASP A 70 -6.99 0.40 0.33
CA ASP A 70 -7.32 0.34 -1.09
C ASP A 70 -8.69 0.97 -1.38
N GLY A 71 -8.81 1.61 -2.54
CA GLY A 71 -10.04 2.25 -3.01
C GLY A 71 -10.39 3.58 -2.33
N PHE A 72 -9.45 4.21 -1.61
CA PHE A 72 -9.67 5.54 -1.05
C PHE A 72 -9.70 6.61 -2.16
N LYS A 73 -10.65 7.55 -2.08
CA LYS A 73 -10.81 8.61 -3.08
C LYS A 73 -10.00 9.85 -2.71
N PHE A 74 -9.19 10.33 -3.65
CA PHE A 74 -8.30 11.47 -3.50
C PHE A 74 -8.86 12.71 -4.21
N ASP A 75 -10.06 13.12 -3.82
CA ASP A 75 -10.66 14.39 -4.23
C ASP A 75 -10.52 15.46 -3.13
N GLU A 76 -10.87 16.71 -3.43
CA GLU A 76 -10.75 17.83 -2.47
C GLU A 76 -11.55 17.59 -1.18
N ALA A 77 -12.69 16.90 -1.26
CA ALA A 77 -13.48 16.52 -0.08
C ALA A 77 -12.75 15.49 0.80
N GLY A 78 -11.88 14.67 0.19
CA GLY A 78 -11.05 13.66 0.86
C GLY A 78 -9.82 14.19 1.62
N ARG A 79 -9.34 15.42 1.36
CA ARG A 79 -8.12 15.93 2.04
C ARG A 79 -8.26 15.94 3.56
N GLY A 80 -9.41 16.35 4.10
CA GLY A 80 -9.65 16.37 5.55
C GLY A 80 -9.52 14.99 6.19
N GLN A 81 -10.02 13.95 5.50
CA GLN A 81 -9.87 12.55 5.92
C GLN A 81 -8.39 12.12 5.89
N LEU A 82 -7.63 12.50 4.87
CA LEU A 82 -6.19 12.18 4.78
C LEU A 82 -5.37 12.84 5.89
N VAL A 83 -5.71 14.08 6.28
CA VAL A 83 -5.09 14.75 7.45
C VAL A 83 -5.31 13.93 8.72
N GLN A 84 -6.55 13.53 8.98
CA GLN A 84 -6.89 12.70 10.14
C GLN A 84 -6.17 11.34 10.09
N LEU A 85 -6.06 10.71 8.91
CA LEU A 85 -5.31 9.46 8.75
C LEU A 85 -3.80 9.65 9.00
N LYS A 86 -3.21 10.80 8.63
CA LYS A 86 -1.81 11.12 8.96
C LYS A 86 -1.61 11.29 10.47
N GLU A 87 -2.54 11.96 11.14
CA GLU A 87 -2.54 12.08 12.61
C GLU A 87 -2.67 10.72 13.28
N LEU A 88 -3.58 9.89 12.79
CA LEU A 88 -3.78 8.52 13.25
C LEU A 88 -2.51 7.68 13.11
N ALA A 89 -1.85 7.73 11.95
CA ALA A 89 -0.59 7.06 11.69
C ALA A 89 0.48 7.43 12.74
N ARG A 90 0.60 8.73 13.06
CA ARG A 90 1.52 9.23 14.09
C ARG A 90 1.12 8.76 15.48
N LYS A 91 -0.15 8.92 15.85
CA LYS A 91 -0.68 8.57 17.18
C LYS A 91 -0.37 7.13 17.57
N TYR A 92 -0.55 6.20 16.62
CA TYR A 92 -0.32 4.77 16.86
C TYR A 92 1.04 4.27 16.35
N SER A 93 1.92 5.17 15.89
CA SER A 93 3.25 4.83 15.37
C SER A 93 3.22 3.75 14.28
N MET A 94 2.25 3.87 13.36
CA MET A 94 2.03 2.94 12.26
C MET A 94 2.22 3.62 10.90
N ARG A 95 2.46 2.79 9.87
CA ARG A 95 2.58 3.26 8.49
C ARG A 95 1.26 3.05 7.77
N ILE A 96 0.72 4.08 7.14
CA ILE A 96 -0.49 3.96 6.32
C ILE A 96 -0.10 4.15 4.85
N TRP A 97 -0.39 3.13 4.05
CA TRP A 97 -0.20 3.12 2.62
C TRP A 97 -1.55 3.20 1.91
N PHE A 98 -1.55 3.85 0.77
CA PHE A 98 -2.72 3.97 -0.09
C PHE A 98 -2.36 3.53 -1.49
N THR A 99 -3.28 2.84 -2.15
CA THR A 99 -3.24 2.60 -3.59
C THR A 99 -4.11 3.63 -4.28
N VAL A 100 -3.57 4.29 -5.30
CA VAL A 100 -4.24 5.38 -6.01
C VAL A 100 -4.12 5.12 -7.50
N HIS A 101 -5.24 5.23 -8.21
CA HIS A 101 -5.24 5.25 -9.66
C HIS A 101 -5.07 6.68 -10.15
N THR A 102 -4.05 6.91 -10.97
CA THR A 102 -3.88 8.16 -11.69
C THR A 102 -4.60 8.08 -13.03
N HIS A 103 -5.20 9.18 -13.50
CA HIS A 103 -5.81 9.20 -14.82
C HIS A 103 -4.73 9.11 -15.90
N ARG A 104 -4.84 8.11 -16.80
CA ARG A 104 -3.83 7.80 -17.85
C ARG A 104 -3.47 8.98 -18.76
N HIS A 105 -4.33 9.99 -18.86
CA HIS A 105 -4.17 11.14 -19.75
C HIS A 105 -3.74 12.43 -19.03
N GLU A 106 -3.44 12.36 -17.73
CA GLU A 106 -2.95 13.51 -16.99
C GLU A 106 -1.43 13.63 -17.18
N PRO A 107 -0.94 14.68 -17.88
CA PRO A 107 0.50 14.85 -18.05
C PRO A 107 1.14 15.08 -16.67
N PRO A 108 2.23 14.35 -16.33
CA PRO A 108 2.94 14.57 -15.08
C PRO A 108 3.54 15.98 -15.07
N GLN A 109 3.60 16.58 -13.88
CA GLN A 109 4.36 17.81 -13.66
C GLN A 109 5.87 17.53 -13.72
N GLU A 110 6.71 18.58 -13.64
CA GLU A 110 8.17 18.44 -13.61
C GLU A 110 8.68 17.49 -12.52
N ASN A 111 7.95 17.38 -11.41
CA ASN A 111 8.26 16.47 -10.30
C ASN A 111 7.69 15.04 -10.47
N GLY A 112 7.04 14.75 -11.60
CA GLY A 112 6.44 13.45 -11.91
C GLY A 112 5.05 13.21 -11.29
N LEU A 113 4.55 14.10 -10.43
CA LEU A 113 3.23 13.96 -9.80
C LEU A 113 2.10 14.39 -10.75
N PRO A 114 0.95 13.69 -10.76
CA PRO A 114 -0.26 14.16 -11.43
C PRO A 114 -0.80 15.43 -10.75
N LEU A 115 -1.37 16.35 -11.54
CA LEU A 115 -1.94 17.62 -11.04
C LEU A 115 -3.04 17.35 -9.99
N SER A 116 -3.90 16.37 -10.24
CA SER A 116 -4.95 15.89 -9.33
C SER A 116 -4.43 15.47 -7.95
N PHE A 117 -3.15 15.10 -7.81
CA PHE A 117 -2.57 14.66 -6.55
C PHE A 117 -1.83 15.77 -5.79
N LEU A 118 -1.57 16.93 -6.41
CA LEU A 118 -0.76 17.99 -5.77
C LEU A 118 -1.37 18.50 -4.48
N HIS A 119 -2.70 18.60 -4.43
CA HIS A 119 -3.43 19.12 -3.27
C HIS A 119 -3.31 18.26 -2.02
N VAL A 120 -2.72 17.06 -2.09
CA VAL A 120 -2.49 16.14 -0.96
C VAL A 120 -1.04 15.68 -0.82
N ALA A 121 -0.16 16.01 -1.78
CA ALA A 121 1.20 15.50 -1.85
C ALA A 121 2.06 15.86 -0.62
N ASP A 122 1.75 16.95 0.07
CA ASP A 122 2.37 17.38 1.32
C ASP A 122 2.08 16.42 2.49
N LEU A 123 0.94 15.71 2.46
CA LEU A 123 0.54 14.75 3.49
C LEU A 123 1.31 13.43 3.41
N PHE A 124 1.98 13.14 2.31
CA PHE A 124 2.71 11.88 2.14
C PHE A 124 4.20 12.05 2.41
N ASP A 125 4.77 11.15 3.21
CA ASP A 125 6.23 11.17 3.48
C ASP A 125 7.01 10.49 2.33
N VAL A 126 6.39 9.48 1.70
CA VAL A 126 6.92 8.74 0.54
C VAL A 126 5.84 8.67 -0.53
N ILE A 127 6.22 8.84 -1.79
CA ILE A 127 5.34 8.62 -2.95
C ILE A 127 6.09 7.76 -3.96
N VAL A 128 5.42 6.70 -4.42
CA VAL A 128 5.95 5.74 -5.38
C VAL A 128 4.96 5.60 -6.52
N GLN A 129 5.46 5.61 -7.76
CA GLN A 129 4.69 5.42 -8.98
C GLN A 129 5.04 4.07 -9.60
N LEU A 130 4.01 3.33 -10.01
CA LEU A 130 4.13 2.18 -10.89
C LEU A 130 3.98 2.65 -12.34
N ALA A 131 5.06 2.62 -13.11
CA ALA A 131 5.12 3.10 -14.49
C ALA A 131 5.25 1.92 -15.45
N ALA A 132 4.19 1.64 -16.21
CA ALA A 132 4.23 0.65 -17.28
C ALA A 132 5.03 1.19 -18.48
N LYS A 133 5.99 0.41 -18.97
CA LYS A 133 6.78 0.71 -20.17
C LYS A 133 6.98 -0.58 -20.97
N GLY A 134 6.25 -0.71 -22.07
CA GLY A 134 6.17 -1.98 -22.80
C GLY A 134 5.56 -3.06 -21.92
N ASP A 135 6.24 -4.21 -21.81
CA ASP A 135 5.80 -5.37 -21.03
C ASP A 135 6.35 -5.36 -19.59
N GLU A 136 6.89 -4.23 -19.11
CA GLU A 136 7.49 -4.12 -17.80
C GLU A 136 6.84 -3.02 -16.96
N VAL A 137 6.82 -3.22 -15.65
CA VAL A 137 6.30 -2.24 -14.68
C VAL A 137 7.45 -1.78 -13.79
N TYR A 138 7.79 -0.49 -13.89
CA TYR A 138 8.88 0.12 -13.14
C TYR A 138 8.35 0.80 -11.87
N ILE A 139 9.05 0.62 -10.75
CA ILE A 139 8.78 1.31 -9.49
C ILE A 139 9.66 2.56 -9.43
N LYS A 140 9.03 3.74 -9.44
CA LYS A 140 9.72 5.03 -9.37
C LYS A 140 9.38 5.76 -8.09
N SER A 141 10.38 6.19 -7.33
CA SER A 141 10.16 7.10 -6.19
C SER A 141 9.97 8.52 -6.69
N LEU A 142 8.81 9.11 -6.40
CA LEU A 142 8.49 10.51 -6.69
C LEU A 142 8.73 11.43 -5.48
N LYS A 143 8.69 10.88 -4.25
CA LYS A 143 8.96 11.59 -2.99
C LYS A 143 9.53 10.62 -1.95
N GLY A 144 10.34 11.14 -1.02
CA GLY A 144 10.87 10.40 0.13
C GLY A 144 12.23 9.73 -0.13
N ARG A 145 12.96 10.20 -1.14
CA ARG A 145 14.26 9.64 -1.53
C ARG A 145 15.39 10.17 -0.66
N SER A 146 16.31 9.28 -0.24
CA SER A 146 17.61 9.68 0.31
C SER A 146 18.57 10.06 -0.82
N ILE A 147 19.39 11.10 -0.60
CA ILE A 147 20.40 11.60 -1.55
C ILE A 147 21.41 10.52 -1.95
N GLU A 148 21.61 9.50 -1.11
CA GLU A 148 22.59 8.42 -1.30
C GLU A 148 22.04 7.22 -2.09
N ALA A 149 20.73 7.17 -2.37
CA ALA A 149 20.10 6.03 -3.03
C ALA A 149 20.41 6.02 -4.54
N ARG A 150 21.43 5.24 -4.94
CA ARG A 150 21.70 4.91 -6.35
C ARG A 150 20.46 4.32 -7.01
N GLN A 151 20.20 4.74 -8.23
CA GLN A 151 19.01 4.39 -8.98
C GLN A 151 19.14 3.00 -9.57
N ASN A 152 18.77 1.97 -8.81
CA ASN A 152 18.30 0.73 -9.43
C ASN A 152 16.78 0.86 -9.50
N ASP A 153 16.26 1.19 -10.68
CA ASP A 153 14.81 1.16 -10.89
C ASP A 153 14.37 -0.30 -10.65
N LEU A 154 13.56 -0.53 -9.60
CA LEU A 154 13.00 -1.84 -9.35
C LEU A 154 11.96 -2.14 -10.43
N VAL A 155 12.03 -3.35 -11.00
CA VAL A 155 11.11 -3.80 -12.04
C VAL A 155 10.22 -4.88 -11.45
N LEU A 156 8.92 -4.79 -11.69
CA LEU A 156 7.96 -5.83 -11.36
C LEU A 156 7.75 -6.74 -12.56
N ASP A 157 7.59 -8.03 -12.30
CA ASP A 157 7.02 -8.97 -13.25
C ASP A 157 5.53 -8.66 -13.42
N PRO A 158 5.03 -8.42 -14.64
CA PRO A 158 3.62 -8.03 -14.85
C PRO A 158 2.62 -9.17 -14.59
N ALA A 159 3.06 -10.42 -14.57
CA ALA A 159 2.19 -11.58 -14.34
C ALA A 159 2.04 -11.86 -12.84
N THR A 160 3.13 -11.78 -12.07
CA THR A 160 3.12 -12.08 -10.62
C THR A 160 3.10 -10.84 -9.74
N MET A 161 3.41 -9.66 -10.30
CA MET A 161 3.62 -8.41 -9.57
C MET A 161 4.74 -8.46 -8.52
N LEU A 162 5.64 -9.46 -8.62
CA LEU A 162 6.83 -9.58 -7.78
C LEU A 162 8.00 -8.79 -8.33
N ILE A 163 8.89 -8.34 -7.45
CA ILE A 163 10.13 -7.65 -7.83
C ILE A 163 11.02 -8.65 -8.56
N LYS A 164 11.43 -8.31 -9.79
CA LYS A 164 12.44 -9.04 -10.53
C LYS A 164 13.79 -8.87 -9.82
N ASP A 165 14.52 -9.97 -9.68
CA ASP A 165 15.89 -9.93 -9.18
C ASP A 165 16.72 -8.99 -10.08
N ALA A 166 17.57 -8.17 -9.46
CA ALA A 166 18.53 -7.36 -10.20
C ALA A 166 19.46 -8.30 -10.97
N LYS A 167 19.51 -8.16 -12.30
CA LYS A 167 20.50 -8.86 -13.13
C LYS A 167 21.91 -8.37 -12.83
#